data_AF-A0A936FSJ6-F1
#
_entry.id   AF-A0A936FSJ6-F1
#
_cell.length_a   1.000
_cell.length_b   1.000
_cell.length_c   1.000
_cell.angle_alpha   90.00
_cell.angle_beta   90.00
_cell.angle_gamma   90.00
#
_symmetry.space_group_name_H-M   'P 1'
#
loop_
_entity.id
_entity.type
_entity.pdbx_description
1 polymer ?
#
loop_
_entity_poly.entity_id
_entity_poly.type
_entity_poly.pdbx_seq_one_letter_code
_entity_poly.pdbx_strand_id
1 'polypeptide(L)'
;MDVFTQDGTKLIYGSLITNIFVQNFDRCSGVISNSKTIETNYNQISYGGLMVSPNGRYIYANDFWNLYQYDLWASDVAASKVFIDSLDKTKQYPFQGKFMNMQLGPDGKIYMNCYNGVHVMHRINNPDEKGKACNFVQNDVFLATDNKISIPNFPNYRLGPLKGSPCDTILGVANKDISHDTYQIKLFPNPASTDIKIDITLKEYDPAIKTEVVIVDVSGAIVQKYTMPDFAYIANIDISKLASGVYGVQLRQPKKFGERVLAVEKLVVVR
;
A
#
# COMPACT_ATOMS: atom_id res chain seq x y z
N MET A 1 -4.34 -8.26 -16.86
CA MET A 1 -4.34 -8.15 -15.39
C MET A 1 -5.33 -7.09 -14.98
N ASP A 2 -5.93 -7.29 -13.84
CA ASP A 2 -6.97 -6.46 -13.24
C ASP A 2 -6.58 -6.11 -11.79
N VAL A 3 -7.11 -5.01 -11.27
CA VAL A 3 -6.85 -4.51 -9.93
C VAL A 3 -7.99 -3.61 -9.48
N PHE A 4 -8.35 -3.67 -8.20
CA PHE A 4 -9.28 -2.72 -7.59
C PHE A 4 -8.51 -1.56 -6.97
N THR A 5 -9.10 -0.36 -6.98
CA THR A 5 -8.65 0.70 -6.07
C THR A 5 -8.79 0.23 -4.63
N GLN A 6 -7.95 0.74 -3.73
CA GLN A 6 -7.92 0.23 -2.36
C GLN A 6 -9.24 0.41 -1.62
N ASP A 7 -10.04 1.43 -1.98
CA ASP A 7 -11.40 1.69 -1.48
C ASP A 7 -12.50 0.81 -2.12
N GLY A 8 -12.12 -0.01 -3.11
CA GLY A 8 -12.98 -0.89 -3.89
C GLY A 8 -14.01 -0.18 -4.75
N THR A 9 -13.87 1.12 -5.05
CA THR A 9 -14.85 1.85 -5.86
C THR A 9 -14.57 1.81 -7.36
N LYS A 10 -13.41 1.31 -7.77
CA LYS A 10 -13.03 1.16 -9.18
C LYS A 10 -12.38 -0.18 -9.45
N LEU A 11 -12.71 -0.75 -10.60
CA LEU A 11 -12.03 -1.88 -11.22
C LEU A 11 -11.21 -1.36 -12.39
N ILE A 12 -9.92 -1.69 -12.42
CA ILE A 12 -9.01 -1.29 -13.48
C ILE A 12 -8.38 -2.52 -14.09
N TYR A 13 -8.37 -2.65 -15.41
CA TYR A 13 -7.73 -3.78 -16.06
C TYR A 13 -7.10 -3.42 -17.41
N GLY A 14 -6.04 -4.15 -17.76
CA GLY A 14 -5.30 -3.97 -19.00
C GLY A 14 -5.73 -5.00 -20.06
N SER A 15 -5.87 -4.54 -21.31
CA SER A 15 -5.88 -5.39 -22.49
C SER A 15 -4.45 -5.81 -22.86
N LEU A 16 -4.31 -6.98 -23.49
CA LEU A 16 -3.03 -7.53 -23.95
C LEU A 16 -2.31 -6.66 -25.00
N ILE A 17 -3.02 -5.71 -25.62
CA ILE A 17 -2.51 -5.01 -26.80
C ILE A 17 -2.03 -3.61 -26.41
N THR A 18 -2.87 -2.72 -25.86
CA THR A 18 -2.46 -1.30 -25.62
C THR A 18 -3.29 -0.48 -24.63
N ASN A 19 -4.37 -1.00 -24.05
CA ASN A 19 -5.32 -0.13 -23.34
C ASN A 19 -5.52 -0.53 -21.87
N ILE A 20 -5.65 0.47 -21.01
CA ILE A 20 -6.08 0.32 -19.62
C ILE A 20 -7.52 0.81 -19.54
N PHE A 21 -8.41 -0.02 -18.99
CA PHE A 21 -9.81 0.33 -18.75
C PHE A 21 -10.01 0.64 -17.28
N VAL A 22 -10.54 1.81 -16.97
CA VAL A 22 -10.91 2.24 -15.63
C VAL A 22 -12.42 2.27 -15.55
N GLN A 23 -13.00 1.44 -14.69
CA GLN A 23 -14.45 1.32 -14.52
C GLN A 23 -14.83 1.58 -13.08
N ASN A 24 -15.97 2.24 -12.87
CA ASN A 24 -16.56 2.33 -11.54
C ASN A 24 -17.12 0.97 -11.14
N PHE A 25 -16.92 0.59 -9.89
CA PHE A 25 -17.50 -0.60 -9.28
C PHE A 25 -18.36 -0.20 -8.09
N ASP A 26 -19.65 -0.52 -8.17
CA ASP A 26 -20.55 -0.39 -7.04
C ASP A 26 -20.41 -1.63 -6.16
N ARG A 27 -19.78 -1.46 -5.00
CA ARG A 27 -19.58 -2.53 -4.00
C ARG A 27 -20.89 -3.12 -3.47
N CYS A 28 -22.00 -2.41 -3.64
CA CYS A 28 -23.30 -2.79 -3.12
C CYS A 28 -24.11 -3.63 -4.09
N SER A 29 -24.25 -3.13 -5.31
CA SER A 29 -25.01 -3.80 -6.37
C SER A 29 -24.16 -4.76 -7.20
N GLY A 30 -22.83 -4.68 -7.10
CA GLY A 30 -21.88 -5.40 -7.94
C GLY A 30 -21.79 -4.85 -9.38
N VAL A 31 -22.45 -3.72 -9.66
CA VAL A 31 -22.52 -3.15 -11.01
C VAL A 31 -21.20 -2.48 -11.39
N ILE A 32 -20.72 -2.82 -12.58
CA ILE A 32 -19.59 -2.15 -13.23
C ILE A 32 -20.14 -1.13 -14.23
N SER A 33 -19.65 0.11 -14.18
CA SER A 33 -20.17 1.21 -15.01
C SER A 33 -19.09 2.22 -15.40
N ASN A 34 -19.44 3.14 -16.30
CA ASN A 34 -18.60 4.29 -16.69
C ASN A 34 -17.17 3.90 -17.09
N SER A 35 -17.06 3.03 -18.10
CA SER A 35 -15.77 2.57 -18.61
C SER A 35 -15.04 3.69 -19.33
N LYS A 36 -13.87 4.07 -18.80
CA LYS A 36 -12.93 5.00 -19.43
C LYS A 36 -11.74 4.21 -19.97
N THR A 37 -11.33 4.53 -21.18
CA THR A 37 -10.15 3.92 -21.81
C THR A 37 -8.98 4.88 -21.73
N ILE A 38 -7.85 4.38 -21.25
CA ILE A 38 -6.54 5.05 -21.30
C ILE A 38 -5.73 4.36 -22.38
N GLU A 39 -5.46 5.09 -23.46
CA GLU A 39 -4.57 4.63 -24.51
C GLU A 39 -3.12 4.74 -24.05
N THR A 40 -2.46 3.61 -23.87
CA THR A 40 -1.07 3.62 -23.37
C THR A 40 -0.05 3.92 -24.46
N ASN A 41 -0.45 3.78 -25.73
CA ASN A 41 0.41 3.90 -26.91
C ASN A 41 1.71 3.07 -26.78
N TYR A 42 1.63 1.88 -26.18
CA TYR A 42 2.75 0.95 -26.15
C TYR A 42 3.01 0.40 -27.56
N ASN A 43 4.26 0.49 -28.01
CA ASN A 43 4.67 0.09 -29.36
C ASN A 43 4.73 -1.44 -29.56
N GLN A 44 4.40 -2.24 -28.54
CA GLN A 44 4.46 -3.71 -28.56
C GLN A 44 3.36 -4.32 -27.66
N ILE A 45 2.95 -5.56 -27.96
CA ILE A 45 2.07 -6.39 -27.12
C ILE A 45 2.63 -6.39 -25.69
N SER A 46 1.89 -5.78 -24.78
CA SER A 46 2.35 -5.51 -23.42
C SER A 46 1.81 -6.54 -22.46
N TYR A 47 2.65 -7.50 -22.10
CA TYR A 47 2.48 -8.26 -20.86
C TYR A 47 3.08 -7.43 -19.74
N GLY A 48 2.27 -7.02 -18.78
CA GLY A 48 2.75 -6.33 -17.59
C GLY A 48 1.66 -6.02 -16.59
N GLY A 49 2.09 -5.64 -15.40
CA GLY A 49 1.25 -5.47 -14.22
C GLY A 49 0.53 -4.14 -14.19
N LEU A 50 -0.54 -4.12 -13.40
CA LEU A 50 -1.23 -2.91 -12.98
C LEU A 50 -1.30 -2.90 -11.46
N MET A 51 -1.02 -1.75 -10.86
CA MET A 51 -1.22 -1.54 -9.43
C MET A 51 -1.57 -0.08 -9.16
N VAL A 52 -2.58 0.13 -8.32
CA VAL A 52 -2.98 1.45 -7.83
C VAL A 52 -2.20 1.78 -6.56
N SER A 53 -1.77 3.04 -6.43
CA SER A 53 -1.19 3.58 -5.20
C SER A 53 -2.16 3.46 -4.02
N PRO A 54 -1.63 3.40 -2.78
CA PRO A 54 -2.44 3.31 -1.58
C PRO A 54 -3.56 4.36 -1.48
N ASN A 55 -3.26 5.62 -1.83
CA ASN A 55 -4.24 6.71 -1.81
C ASN A 55 -5.26 6.69 -2.96
N GLY A 56 -5.16 5.72 -3.88
CA GLY A 56 -6.07 5.58 -5.02
C GLY A 56 -5.83 6.57 -6.17
N ARG A 57 -4.80 7.42 -6.11
CA ARG A 57 -4.54 8.46 -7.11
C ARG A 57 -3.74 7.98 -8.31
N TYR A 58 -2.64 7.28 -8.07
CA TYR A 58 -1.73 6.89 -9.13
C TYR A 58 -1.96 5.45 -9.55
N ILE A 59 -1.88 5.18 -10.85
CA ILE A 59 -1.77 3.82 -11.37
C ILE A 59 -0.39 3.62 -11.96
N TYR A 60 0.25 2.54 -11.54
CA TYR A 60 1.48 2.02 -12.11
C TYR A 60 1.15 0.95 -13.14
N ALA A 61 1.73 1.09 -14.32
CA ALA A 61 1.59 0.14 -15.41
C ALA A 61 2.94 -0.10 -16.06
N ASN A 62 3.24 -1.35 -16.38
CA ASN A 62 4.49 -1.69 -17.05
C ASN A 62 4.27 -2.54 -18.31
N ASP A 63 5.29 -2.49 -19.16
CA ASP A 63 5.61 -3.59 -20.08
C ASP A 63 6.80 -4.37 -19.48
N PHE A 64 7.45 -5.26 -20.22
CA PHE A 64 8.63 -6.01 -19.71
C PHE A 64 9.87 -5.16 -19.43
N TRP A 65 9.90 -3.95 -19.96
CA TRP A 65 11.08 -3.10 -20.09
C TRP A 65 10.90 -1.73 -19.44
N ASN A 66 9.67 -1.23 -19.33
CA ASN A 66 9.38 0.14 -18.91
C ASN A 66 8.27 0.15 -17.88
N LEU A 67 8.44 0.99 -16.87
CA LEU A 67 7.44 1.31 -15.87
C LEU A 67 6.92 2.74 -16.09
N TYR A 68 5.61 2.90 -16.05
CA TYR A 68 4.92 4.18 -16.19
C TYR A 68 3.97 4.41 -15.01
N GLN A 69 3.68 5.68 -14.76
CA GLN A 69 2.69 6.13 -13.79
C GLN A 69 1.67 7.02 -14.50
N TYR A 70 0.39 6.89 -14.17
CA TYR A 70 -0.68 7.78 -14.62
C TYR A 70 -1.45 8.32 -13.41
N ASP A 71 -1.94 9.55 -13.49
CA ASP A 71 -2.71 10.23 -12.45
C ASP A 71 -4.21 10.09 -12.74
N LEU A 72 -4.92 9.27 -11.95
CA LEU A 72 -6.35 9.03 -12.09
C LEU A 72 -7.19 10.28 -11.74
N TRP A 73 -6.59 11.29 -11.10
CA TRP A 73 -7.25 12.54 -10.76
C TRP A 73 -6.99 13.65 -11.80
N ALA A 74 -6.15 13.38 -12.82
CA ALA A 74 -5.98 14.30 -13.92
C ALA A 74 -7.24 14.38 -14.79
N SER A 75 -7.49 15.55 -15.38
CA SER A 75 -8.59 15.74 -16.34
C SER A 75 -8.44 14.85 -17.57
N ASP A 76 -7.18 14.68 -18.02
CA ASP A 76 -6.78 13.73 -19.04
C ASP A 76 -5.76 12.74 -18.44
N VAL A 77 -6.24 11.54 -18.13
CA VAL A 77 -5.43 10.49 -17.51
C VAL A 77 -4.38 9.97 -18.49
N ALA A 78 -4.68 9.85 -19.78
CA ALA A 78 -3.72 9.36 -20.77
C ALA A 78 -2.55 10.33 -20.95
N ALA A 79 -2.84 11.63 -21.02
CA ALA A 79 -1.83 12.68 -21.12
C ALA A 79 -0.98 12.83 -19.83
N SER A 80 -1.48 12.32 -18.68
CA SER A 80 -0.75 12.36 -17.41
C SER A 80 0.40 11.36 -17.29
N LYS A 81 0.62 10.52 -18.32
CA LYS A 81 1.66 9.48 -18.36
C LYS A 81 3.03 10.03 -18.00
N VAL A 82 3.63 9.46 -16.97
CA VAL A 82 5.01 9.72 -16.55
C VAL A 82 5.83 8.44 -16.73
N PHE A 83 6.96 8.55 -17.42
CA PHE A 83 7.95 7.47 -17.46
C PHE A 83 8.71 7.41 -16.13
N ILE A 84 8.62 6.27 -15.46
CA ILE A 84 9.26 6.05 -14.15
C ILE A 84 10.63 5.46 -14.31
N ASP A 85 10.79 4.38 -15.07
CA ASP A 85 12.11 3.80 -15.30
C ASP A 85 12.10 2.76 -16.42
N SER A 86 13.29 2.43 -16.93
CA SER A 86 13.51 1.28 -17.81
C SER A 86 14.35 0.22 -17.12
N LEU A 87 14.13 -1.04 -17.48
CA LEU A 87 14.87 -2.19 -16.96
C LEU A 87 16.39 -1.96 -17.09
N ASP A 88 17.10 -2.08 -15.96
CA ASP A 88 18.55 -2.05 -15.91
C ASP A 88 19.12 -3.36 -16.47
N LYS A 89 19.58 -3.30 -17.72
CA LYS A 89 20.10 -4.45 -18.45
C LYS A 89 21.47 -4.93 -17.95
N THR A 90 22.14 -4.17 -17.08
CA THR A 90 23.47 -4.53 -16.55
C THR A 90 23.38 -5.57 -15.43
N LYS A 91 22.21 -5.70 -14.79
CA LYS A 91 21.97 -6.66 -13.70
C LYS A 91 21.29 -7.93 -14.22
N GLN A 92 22.03 -9.03 -14.28
CA GLN A 92 21.54 -10.34 -14.73
C GLN A 92 21.83 -11.40 -13.66
N TYR A 93 20.81 -12.14 -13.21
CA TYR A 93 20.97 -13.30 -12.33
C TYR A 93 19.96 -14.38 -12.68
N PRO A 94 20.38 -15.60 -13.03
CA PRO A 94 20.89 -15.97 -14.37
C PRO A 94 20.15 -15.38 -15.59
N PHE A 95 19.02 -14.69 -15.39
CA PHE A 95 18.28 -13.95 -16.41
C PHE A 95 18.05 -12.50 -15.99
N GLN A 96 17.56 -11.67 -16.91
CA GLN A 96 17.11 -10.31 -16.58
C GLN A 96 15.82 -10.37 -15.75
N GLY A 97 15.74 -9.59 -14.68
CA GLY A 97 14.52 -9.38 -13.90
C GLY A 97 13.52 -8.49 -14.64
N LYS A 98 12.99 -8.97 -15.78
CA LYS A 98 12.02 -8.21 -16.58
C LYS A 98 10.77 -7.92 -15.75
N PHE A 99 10.26 -6.70 -15.86
CA PHE A 99 9.11 -6.23 -15.08
C PHE A 99 7.86 -7.06 -15.36
N MET A 100 7.06 -7.34 -14.34
CA MET A 100 5.86 -8.15 -14.48
C MET A 100 4.72 -7.68 -13.56
N ASN A 101 4.17 -8.53 -12.70
CA ASN A 101 3.02 -8.22 -11.86
C ASN A 101 3.46 -7.37 -10.68
N MET A 102 2.56 -6.54 -10.17
CA MET A 102 2.76 -5.69 -9.01
C MET A 102 1.73 -5.99 -7.94
N GLN A 103 2.10 -5.82 -6.67
CA GLN A 103 1.20 -5.97 -5.53
C GLN A 103 1.55 -4.95 -4.44
N LEU A 104 0.53 -4.34 -3.87
CA LEU A 104 0.68 -3.50 -2.67
C LEU A 104 0.97 -4.40 -1.45
N GLY A 105 2.07 -4.11 -0.78
CA GLY A 105 2.48 -4.72 0.47
C GLY A 105 1.77 -4.10 1.67
N PRO A 106 1.79 -4.80 2.82
CA PRO A 106 1.18 -4.33 4.07
C PRO A 106 1.86 -3.10 4.68
N ASP A 107 3.06 -2.78 4.19
CA ASP A 107 3.89 -1.65 4.56
C ASP A 107 3.64 -0.40 3.70
N GLY A 108 2.62 -0.44 2.83
CA GLY A 108 2.29 0.66 1.94
C GLY A 108 3.22 0.79 0.73
N LYS A 109 4.14 -0.17 0.49
CA LYS A 109 5.04 -0.19 -0.67
C LYS A 109 4.52 -1.12 -1.75
N ILE A 110 4.83 -0.85 -3.02
CA ILE A 110 4.48 -1.76 -4.12
C ILE A 110 5.68 -2.64 -4.46
N TYR A 111 5.46 -3.94 -4.50
CA TYR A 111 6.45 -4.94 -4.88
C TYR A 111 6.13 -5.46 -6.27
N MET A 112 7.15 -5.60 -7.11
CA MET A 112 7.02 -6.07 -8.48
C MET A 112 7.85 -7.34 -8.67
N ASN A 113 7.20 -8.40 -9.13
CA ASN A 113 7.91 -9.63 -9.48
C ASN A 113 8.49 -9.57 -10.89
N CYS A 114 9.24 -10.62 -11.22
CA CYS A 114 9.89 -10.74 -12.50
C CYS A 114 9.17 -11.73 -13.42
N TYR A 115 9.24 -11.46 -14.73
CA TYR A 115 8.74 -12.39 -15.76
C TYR A 115 9.62 -13.65 -15.86
N ASN A 116 10.93 -13.47 -15.78
CA ASN A 116 11.88 -14.58 -15.75
C ASN A 116 12.01 -15.13 -14.32
N GLY A 117 12.41 -16.40 -14.21
CA GLY A 117 12.73 -17.01 -12.91
C GLY A 117 14.02 -16.44 -12.35
N VAL A 118 13.89 -15.53 -11.38
CA VAL A 118 15.02 -14.90 -10.68
C VAL A 118 14.66 -14.75 -9.19
N HIS A 119 15.65 -14.70 -8.30
CA HIS A 119 15.44 -14.59 -6.85
C HIS A 119 15.36 -13.14 -6.37
N VAL A 120 14.88 -12.23 -7.21
CA VAL A 120 14.76 -10.81 -6.86
C VAL A 120 13.39 -10.25 -7.23
N MET A 121 13.01 -9.17 -6.54
CA MET A 121 11.85 -8.34 -6.85
C MET A 121 12.26 -6.87 -6.84
N HIS A 122 11.54 -6.07 -7.63
CA HIS A 122 11.66 -4.60 -7.61
C HIS A 122 10.69 -4.02 -6.57
N ARG A 123 10.96 -2.79 -6.12
CA ARG A 123 10.14 -2.11 -5.11
C ARG A 123 9.92 -0.65 -5.46
N ILE A 124 8.68 -0.18 -5.34
CA ILE A 124 8.32 1.24 -5.34
C ILE A 124 8.12 1.63 -3.88
N ASN A 125 9.01 2.49 -3.35
CA ASN A 125 9.03 2.79 -1.93
C ASN A 125 7.97 3.82 -1.50
N ASN A 126 7.65 4.77 -2.37
CA ASN A 126 6.71 5.86 -2.06
C ASN A 126 5.59 5.91 -3.13
N PRO A 127 4.70 4.91 -3.21
CA PRO A 127 3.77 4.79 -4.33
C PRO A 127 2.77 5.94 -4.45
N ASP A 128 2.54 6.71 -3.39
CA ASP A 128 1.70 7.90 -3.39
C ASP A 128 2.40 9.17 -3.92
N GLU A 129 3.69 9.10 -4.25
CA GLU A 129 4.48 10.22 -4.77
C GLU A 129 4.54 10.25 -6.30
N LYS A 130 4.56 11.45 -6.87
CA LYS A 130 4.53 11.65 -8.33
C LYS A 130 5.88 11.39 -8.99
N GLY A 131 5.87 10.67 -10.10
CA GLY A 131 7.03 10.47 -10.96
C GLY A 131 8.19 9.80 -10.23
N LYS A 132 9.42 10.27 -10.48
CA LYS A 132 10.64 9.73 -9.87
C LYS A 132 10.65 9.81 -8.32
N ALA A 133 9.83 10.66 -7.72
CA ALA A 133 9.68 10.72 -6.26
C ALA A 133 9.07 9.44 -5.67
N CYS A 134 8.44 8.59 -6.49
CA CYS A 134 7.98 7.27 -6.06
C CYS A 134 9.11 6.32 -5.61
N ASN A 135 10.37 6.68 -5.92
CA ASN A 135 11.58 5.99 -5.50
C ASN A 135 11.52 4.49 -5.85
N PHE A 136 11.42 4.22 -7.15
CA PHE A 136 11.48 2.87 -7.70
C PHE A 136 12.92 2.35 -7.67
N VAL A 137 13.10 1.16 -7.11
CA VAL A 137 14.39 0.49 -6.98
C VAL A 137 14.28 -0.90 -7.58
N GLN A 138 15.15 -1.17 -8.56
CA GLN A 138 15.20 -2.47 -9.22
C GLN A 138 16.09 -3.46 -8.44
N ASN A 139 15.68 -4.73 -8.38
CA ASN A 139 16.41 -5.82 -7.70
C ASN A 139 16.70 -5.50 -6.23
N ASP A 140 15.67 -5.05 -5.51
CA ASP A 140 15.76 -4.52 -4.15
C ASP A 140 15.51 -5.61 -3.09
N VAL A 141 14.54 -6.48 -3.36
CA VAL A 141 14.20 -7.58 -2.44
C VAL A 141 14.80 -8.87 -2.97
N PHE A 142 15.72 -9.46 -2.21
CA PHE A 142 16.30 -10.77 -2.48
C PHE A 142 15.45 -11.85 -1.81
N LEU A 143 15.10 -12.88 -2.58
CA LEU A 143 14.34 -14.03 -2.14
C LEU A 143 15.28 -15.22 -1.92
N ALA A 144 14.88 -16.16 -1.07
CA ALA A 144 15.64 -17.38 -0.84
C ALA A 144 15.58 -18.37 -2.02
N THR A 145 14.64 -18.16 -2.95
CA THR A 145 14.43 -18.99 -4.14
C THR A 145 14.00 -18.14 -5.32
N ASP A 146 14.15 -18.68 -6.53
CA ASP A 146 13.69 -18.00 -7.74
C ASP A 146 12.16 -17.88 -7.76
N ASN A 147 11.69 -16.72 -8.19
CA ASN A 147 10.28 -16.44 -8.41
C ASN A 147 10.04 -16.13 -9.90
N LYS A 148 8.93 -16.62 -10.45
CA LYS A 148 8.54 -16.42 -11.85
C LYS A 148 7.04 -16.15 -11.93
N ILE A 149 6.64 -14.92 -12.26
CA ILE A 149 5.21 -14.53 -12.39
C ILE A 149 4.39 -15.01 -11.17
N SER A 150 4.99 -14.91 -9.98
CA SER A 150 4.52 -15.48 -8.71
C SER A 150 3.47 -14.66 -7.95
N ILE A 151 3.29 -13.37 -8.27
CA ILE A 151 2.33 -12.49 -7.58
C ILE A 151 0.94 -12.77 -8.15
N PRO A 152 0.01 -13.27 -7.34
CA PRO A 152 -1.38 -13.39 -7.73
C PRO A 152 -2.10 -12.04 -7.60
N ASN A 153 -3.30 -11.95 -8.17
CA ASN A 153 -4.19 -10.83 -7.91
C ASN A 153 -4.95 -11.10 -6.59
N PHE A 154 -4.67 -10.33 -5.54
CA PHE A 154 -5.37 -10.44 -4.25
C PHE A 154 -6.45 -9.36 -4.11
N PRO A 155 -7.70 -9.73 -3.81
CA PRO A 155 -8.70 -8.79 -3.32
C PRO A 155 -8.23 -8.08 -2.04
N ASN A 156 -8.63 -6.82 -1.85
CA ASN A 156 -8.40 -6.13 -0.59
C ASN A 156 -9.35 -6.64 0.50
N TYR A 157 -8.98 -7.72 1.19
CA TYR A 157 -9.78 -8.32 2.27
C TYR A 157 -9.96 -7.40 3.50
N ARG A 158 -9.17 -6.31 3.61
CA ARG A 158 -9.22 -5.36 4.73
C ARG A 158 -10.08 -4.13 4.44
N LEU A 159 -10.71 -4.06 3.28
CA LEU A 159 -11.57 -2.96 2.88
C LEU A 159 -12.79 -2.75 3.81
N GLY A 160 -13.15 -3.76 4.60
CA GLY A 160 -14.19 -3.65 5.61
C GLY A 160 -15.58 -3.33 5.06
N PRO A 161 -16.56 -3.08 5.94
CA PRO A 161 -17.94 -2.83 5.56
C PRO A 161 -18.11 -1.49 4.80
N LEU A 162 -19.12 -1.39 3.92
CA LEU A 162 -19.45 -0.14 3.24
C LEU A 162 -20.36 0.71 4.13
N LYS A 163 -19.79 1.75 4.76
CA LYS A 163 -20.51 2.61 5.71
C LYS A 163 -21.74 3.28 5.10
N GLY A 164 -22.89 3.13 5.76
CA GLY A 164 -24.15 3.73 5.33
C GLY A 164 -24.80 3.05 4.13
N SER A 165 -24.29 1.89 3.71
CA SER A 165 -24.83 1.13 2.60
C SER A 165 -26.02 0.27 3.01
N PRO A 166 -27.08 0.15 2.17
CA PRO A 166 -28.22 -0.71 2.46
C PRO A 166 -27.93 -2.22 2.28
N CYS A 167 -26.83 -2.59 1.62
CA CYS A 167 -26.47 -3.99 1.32
C CYS A 167 -25.40 -4.56 2.27
N ASP A 168 -24.96 -3.80 3.27
CA ASP A 168 -24.12 -4.34 4.33
C ASP A 168 -25.03 -4.70 5.52
N THR A 169 -24.97 -5.95 5.98
CA THR A 169 -25.81 -6.45 7.08
C THR A 169 -25.46 -5.84 8.45
N ILE A 170 -24.46 -4.96 8.53
CA ILE A 170 -24.22 -4.13 9.71
C ILE A 170 -25.19 -2.93 9.73
N LEU A 171 -26.48 -3.23 9.78
CA LEU A 171 -27.55 -2.26 10.10
C LEU A 171 -28.04 -2.36 11.55
N GLY A 172 -27.34 -3.13 12.39
CA GLY A 172 -27.63 -3.20 13.82
C GLY A 172 -26.99 -4.39 14.49
N VAL A 173 -25.71 -4.29 14.85
CA VAL A 173 -25.23 -5.08 15.98
C VAL A 173 -25.61 -4.27 17.21
N ALA A 174 -26.69 -4.68 17.87
CA ALA A 174 -27.02 -4.27 19.22
C ALA A 174 -25.73 -4.19 20.05
N ASN A 175 -25.61 -3.16 20.89
CA ASN A 175 -24.56 -3.02 21.89
C ASN A 175 -24.38 -4.34 22.65
N LYS A 176 -23.48 -5.20 22.16
CA LYS A 176 -23.00 -6.35 22.88
C LYS A 176 -21.57 -5.97 23.18
N ASP A 177 -21.37 -5.53 24.41
CA ASP A 177 -20.04 -5.38 24.99
C ASP A 177 -19.31 -6.71 24.80
N ILE A 178 -18.41 -6.73 23.82
CA ILE A 178 -17.35 -7.73 23.74
C ILE A 178 -16.08 -6.94 24.03
N SER A 179 -15.77 -6.88 25.33
CA SER A 179 -14.56 -6.27 25.85
C SER A 179 -13.33 -7.12 25.50
N HIS A 180 -12.23 -6.40 25.23
CA HIS A 180 -10.90 -6.82 24.77
C HIS A 180 -10.79 -7.14 23.27
N ASP A 181 -9.99 -6.31 22.56
CA ASP A 181 -9.50 -6.40 21.15
C ASP A 181 -10.13 -5.50 20.07
N THR A 182 -10.34 -4.20 20.34
CA THR A 182 -10.90 -3.27 19.32
C THR A 182 -9.85 -2.55 18.46
N TYR A 183 -8.65 -2.31 18.99
CA TYR A 183 -7.49 -1.76 18.30
C TYR A 183 -6.25 -2.37 18.95
N GLN A 184 -5.28 -2.79 18.14
CA GLN A 184 -4.06 -3.41 18.66
C GLN A 184 -2.83 -2.78 18.02
N ILE A 185 -1.76 -2.72 18.80
CA ILE A 185 -0.41 -2.39 18.36
C ILE A 185 0.46 -3.56 18.82
N LYS A 186 1.23 -4.14 17.90
CA LYS A 186 2.29 -5.09 18.25
C LYS A 186 3.62 -4.51 17.81
N LEU A 187 4.62 -4.62 18.68
CA LEU A 187 5.96 -4.06 18.49
C LEU A 187 6.99 -5.18 18.48
N PHE A 188 7.83 -5.24 17.44
CA PHE A 188 8.86 -6.26 17.30
C PHE A 188 10.14 -5.69 16.66
N PRO A 189 11.34 -5.94 17.21
CA PRO A 189 11.56 -6.55 18.52
C PRO A 189 11.13 -5.58 19.65
N ASN A 190 10.90 -6.12 20.84
CA ASN A 190 10.71 -5.33 22.05
C ASN A 190 11.17 -6.18 23.25
N PRO A 191 12.31 -5.85 23.90
CA PRO A 191 13.11 -4.63 23.75
C PRO A 191 13.81 -4.47 22.39
N ALA A 192 14.13 -3.22 22.02
CA ALA A 192 14.78 -2.86 20.74
C ALA A 192 15.85 -1.77 20.92
N SER A 193 16.78 -1.65 19.96
CA SER A 193 17.90 -0.69 20.03
C SER A 193 17.97 0.29 18.86
N THR A 194 17.54 -0.12 17.67
CA THR A 194 17.78 0.60 16.42
C THR A 194 16.48 0.84 15.66
N ASP A 195 15.73 -0.22 15.40
CA ASP A 195 14.44 -0.15 14.73
C ASP A 195 13.39 -1.05 15.38
N ILE A 196 12.13 -0.70 15.15
CA ILE A 196 10.98 -1.53 15.50
C ILE A 196 10.05 -1.68 14.30
N LYS A 197 9.54 -2.88 14.11
CA LYS A 197 8.37 -3.18 13.31
C LYS A 197 7.12 -2.99 14.17
N ILE A 198 6.17 -2.24 13.64
CA ILE A 198 4.86 -2.03 14.21
C ILE A 198 3.84 -2.72 13.32
N ASP A 199 2.96 -3.51 13.93
CA ASP A 199 1.80 -4.13 13.30
C ASP A 199 0.54 -3.63 14.00
N ILE A 200 -0.35 -2.97 13.26
CA ILE A 200 -1.56 -2.37 13.80
C ILE A 200 -2.81 -3.08 13.30
N THR A 201 -3.79 -3.18 14.20
CA THR A 201 -5.15 -3.60 13.84
C THR A 201 -6.09 -2.41 13.98
N LEU A 202 -6.68 -2.01 12.86
CA LEU A 202 -7.78 -1.04 12.80
C LEU A 202 -9.08 -1.79 12.57
N LYS A 203 -10.14 -1.44 13.30
CA LYS A 203 -11.49 -2.01 13.10
C LYS A 203 -12.07 -1.62 11.75
N GLU A 204 -11.93 -0.35 11.40
CA GLU A 204 -12.47 0.26 10.19
C GLU A 204 -11.37 1.15 9.61
N TYR A 205 -11.15 1.02 8.30
CA TYR A 205 -10.27 1.89 7.58
C TYR A 205 -11.09 2.98 6.87
N ASP A 206 -10.85 4.23 7.22
CA ASP A 206 -11.44 5.39 6.55
C ASP A 206 -10.30 6.22 5.92
N PRO A 207 -10.19 6.28 4.59
CA PRO A 207 -9.12 7.05 3.92
C PRO A 207 -9.18 8.55 4.25
N ALA A 208 -10.31 9.07 4.73
CA ALA A 208 -10.41 10.46 5.19
C ALA A 208 -9.76 10.69 6.57
N ILE A 209 -9.50 9.63 7.33
CA ILE A 209 -8.93 9.69 8.68
C ILE A 209 -7.51 9.15 8.66
N LYS A 210 -6.52 10.06 8.64
CA LYS A 210 -5.11 9.69 8.72
C LYS A 210 -4.81 9.06 10.08
N THR A 211 -4.19 7.87 10.03
CA THR A 211 -3.78 7.13 11.22
C THR A 211 -2.33 7.43 11.53
N GLU A 212 -2.04 7.76 12.78
CA GLU A 212 -0.72 8.17 13.22
C GLU A 212 -0.23 7.27 14.35
N VAL A 213 1.04 6.89 14.28
CA VAL A 213 1.75 6.23 15.37
C VAL A 213 2.65 7.27 16.03
N VAL A 214 2.49 7.45 17.33
CA VAL A 214 3.18 8.46 18.11
C VAL A 214 3.94 7.79 19.24
N ILE A 215 5.24 8.07 19.36
CA ILE A 215 6.07 7.62 20.47
C ILE A 215 6.13 8.77 21.49
N VAL A 216 5.81 8.46 22.74
CA VAL A 216 5.84 9.40 23.87
C VAL A 216 6.79 8.92 24.96
N ASP A 217 7.43 9.85 25.64
CA ASP A 217 8.23 9.54 26.84
C ASP A 217 7.34 9.35 28.09
N VAL A 218 7.97 9.09 29.24
CA VAL A 218 7.28 8.87 30.53
C VAL A 218 6.55 10.12 31.06
N SER A 219 6.89 11.32 30.57
CA SER A 219 6.17 12.55 30.88
C SER A 219 4.94 12.76 29.99
N GLY A 220 4.79 11.94 28.93
CA GLY A 220 3.76 12.06 27.91
C GLY A 220 4.15 13.00 26.76
N ALA A 221 5.39 13.50 26.72
CA ALA A 221 5.85 14.34 25.63
C ALA A 221 6.08 13.51 24.37
N ILE A 222 5.66 14.03 23.21
CA ILE A 222 5.83 13.37 21.92
C ILE A 222 7.29 13.49 21.51
N VAL A 223 7.98 12.35 21.40
CA VAL A 223 9.38 12.28 20.95
C VAL A 223 9.50 11.93 19.47
N GLN A 224 8.51 11.23 18.92
CA GLN A 224 8.49 10.86 17.50
C GLN A 224 7.06 10.65 16.99
N LYS A 225 6.84 10.96 15.72
CA LYS A 225 5.55 10.82 15.05
C LYS A 225 5.75 10.18 13.68
N TYR A 226 4.88 9.25 13.32
CA TYR A 226 4.86 8.55 12.04
C TYR A 226 3.43 8.46 11.51
N THR A 227 3.19 8.94 10.30
CA THR A 227 1.89 8.82 9.64
C THR A 227 1.86 7.55 8.80
N MET A 228 0.89 6.68 9.06
CA MET A 228 0.73 5.46 8.27
C MET A 228 0.30 5.82 6.84
N PRO A 229 0.93 5.24 5.81
CA PRO A 229 0.40 5.28 4.45
C PRO A 229 -1.02 4.72 4.41
N ASP A 230 -1.78 5.12 3.40
CA ASP A 230 -3.15 4.65 3.28
C ASP A 230 -3.18 3.11 3.16
N PHE A 231 -4.12 2.44 3.83
CA PHE A 231 -4.25 0.98 3.88
C PHE A 231 -3.02 0.18 4.39
N ALA A 232 -1.94 0.85 4.78
CA ALA A 232 -0.80 0.20 5.43
C ALA A 232 -1.15 -0.12 6.88
N TYR A 233 -0.76 -1.32 7.30
CA TYR A 233 -0.97 -1.80 8.67
C TYR A 233 0.33 -2.30 9.30
N ILE A 234 1.44 -2.23 8.57
CA ILE A 234 2.77 -2.49 9.08
C ILE A 234 3.66 -1.28 8.79
N ALA A 235 4.57 -0.95 9.70
CA ALA A 235 5.62 0.04 9.44
C ALA A 235 6.90 -0.33 10.18
N ASN A 236 8.05 0.03 9.61
CA ASN A 236 9.32 -0.01 10.32
C ASN A 236 9.68 1.42 10.74
N ILE A 237 9.99 1.62 12.01
CA ILE A 237 10.31 2.91 12.60
C ILE A 237 11.73 2.86 13.16
N ASP A 238 12.57 3.77 12.69
CA ASP A 238 13.89 4.03 13.26
C ASP A 238 13.73 4.70 14.63
N ILE A 239 14.25 4.05 15.67
CA ILE A 239 14.28 4.51 17.06
C ILE A 239 15.71 4.73 17.55
N SER A 240 16.71 4.66 16.67
CA SER A 240 18.14 4.78 17.02
C SER A 240 18.47 6.08 17.73
N LYS A 241 17.67 7.13 17.54
CA LYS A 241 17.84 8.44 18.18
C LYS A 241 17.26 8.51 19.60
N LEU A 242 16.42 7.57 20.01
CA LEU A 242 15.82 7.53 21.35
C LEU A 242 16.83 7.02 22.39
N ALA A 243 16.91 7.68 23.55
CA ALA A 243 17.75 7.22 24.66
C ALA A 243 17.19 5.93 25.28
N SER A 244 18.04 5.14 25.95
CA SER A 244 17.60 3.95 26.66
C SER A 244 16.53 4.30 27.70
N GLY A 245 15.44 3.55 27.73
CA GLY A 245 14.30 3.87 28.58
C GLY A 245 13.00 3.20 28.15
N VAL A 246 11.93 3.54 28.84
CA VAL A 246 10.57 3.06 28.56
C VAL A 246 9.77 4.18 27.90
N TYR A 247 9.12 3.86 26.78
CA TYR A 247 8.30 4.77 26.00
C TYR A 247 6.90 4.19 25.83
N GLY A 248 5.91 5.05 25.63
CA GLY A 248 4.59 4.65 25.17
C GLY A 248 4.47 4.81 23.66
N VAL A 249 4.01 3.78 22.96
CA VAL A 249 3.64 3.87 21.54
C VAL A 249 2.13 3.97 21.46
N GLN A 250 1.62 5.04 20.86
CA GLN A 250 0.21 5.35 20.80
C GLN A 250 -0.27 5.36 19.35
N LEU A 251 -1.37 4.68 19.09
CA LEU A 251 -2.10 4.77 17.83
C LEU A 251 -3.15 5.87 17.96
N ARG A 252 -3.06 6.89 17.11
CA ARG A 252 -3.94 8.07 17.15
C ARG A 252 -4.68 8.26 15.84
N GLN A 253 -5.89 8.76 15.95
CA GLN A 253 -6.68 9.28 14.83
C GLN A 253 -7.29 10.63 15.21
N PRO A 254 -7.37 11.60 14.28
CA PRO A 254 -8.03 12.88 14.52
C PRO A 254 -9.53 12.70 14.76
N LYS A 255 -10.10 13.51 15.67
CA LYS A 255 -11.55 13.66 15.89
C LYS A 255 -11.98 15.08 15.53
N LYS A 256 -13.28 15.29 15.31
CA LYS A 256 -13.90 16.62 15.11
C LYS A 256 -13.49 17.65 16.19
N PHE A 257 -13.15 17.18 17.40
CA PHE A 257 -12.51 17.97 18.46
C PHE A 257 -11.42 17.12 19.12
N GLY A 258 -10.15 17.45 18.89
CA GLY A 258 -8.99 16.80 19.50
C GLY A 258 -8.50 15.51 18.80
N GLU A 259 -7.53 14.84 19.43
CA GLU A 259 -7.01 13.54 19.00
C GLU A 259 -7.53 12.42 19.90
N ARG A 260 -7.90 11.27 19.32
CA ARG A 260 -8.25 10.08 20.09
C ARG A 260 -7.09 9.09 20.07
N VAL A 261 -6.61 8.71 21.25
CA VAL A 261 -5.75 7.54 21.41
C VAL A 261 -6.62 6.28 21.32
N LEU A 262 -6.31 5.41 20.38
CA LEU A 262 -7.06 4.19 20.07
C LEU A 262 -6.48 2.96 20.76
N ALA A 263 -5.15 2.87 20.79
CA ALA A 263 -4.40 1.81 21.44
C ALA A 263 -3.07 2.38 21.95
N VAL A 264 -2.51 1.72 22.97
CA VAL A 264 -1.20 2.04 23.54
C VAL A 264 -0.44 0.75 23.76
N GLU A 265 0.84 0.73 23.44
CA GLU A 265 1.74 -0.38 23.72
C GLU A 265 3.04 0.14 24.32
N LYS A 266 3.67 -0.65 25.21
CA LYS A 266 4.91 -0.26 25.88
C LYS A 266 6.10 -0.60 24.98
N LEU A 267 6.97 0.37 24.71
CA LEU A 267 8.25 0.15 24.04
C LEU A 267 9.40 0.25 25.05
N VAL A 268 10.30 -0.73 25.05
CA VAL A 268 11.54 -0.70 25.83
C VAL A 268 12.72 -0.51 24.88
N VAL A 269 13.42 0.62 25.02
CA VAL A 269 14.63 0.93 24.25
C VAL A 269 15.86 0.56 25.08
N VAL A 270 16.71 -0.29 24.53
CA VAL A 270 17.98 -0.73 25.13
C VAL A 270 19.12 -0.41 24.18
N ARG A 271 20.21 0.14 24.71
CA ARG A 271 21.46 0.38 23.97
C ARG A 271 22.60 -0.33 24.65
#